data_AF-A0A1I7GD71-F1
#
_entry.id   AF-A0A1I7GD71-F1
#
_cell.length_a   1.000
_cell.length_b   1.000
_cell.length_c   1.000
_cell.angle_alpha   90.00
_cell.angle_beta   90.00
_cell.angle_gamma   90.00
#
_symmetry.space_group_name_H-M   'P 1'
#
loop_
_entity.id
_entity.type
_entity.pdbx_description
1 polymer ?
#
loop_
_entity_poly.entity_id
_entity_poly.type
_entity_poly.pdbx_seq_one_letter_code
_entity_poly.pdbx_strand_id
1 'polypeptide(L)'
;MSGMPNYARVSDLPIAAQLYAQVASGEKPEKAQVFFDAAVLNKYREAGGYRIIRTNTSGRISKPGGWSLDFGISGEGDSILHIPVESLVHRIPEAEKSHWLAHLITLPVSANFLKGLIRPGCLDDGDIRTW
;
A
#
# COMPACT_ATOMS: atom_id res chain seq x y z
N MET A 1 25.96 -11.69 -7.03
CA MET A 1 24.60 -11.99 -7.51
C MET A 1 23.85 -10.68 -7.59
N SER A 2 23.55 -10.19 -8.79
CA SER A 2 22.73 -8.99 -8.95
C SER A 2 21.33 -9.36 -8.47
N GLY A 3 20.93 -8.86 -7.30
CA GLY A 3 19.59 -9.08 -6.77
C GLY A 3 18.57 -8.59 -7.80
N MET A 4 17.57 -9.41 -8.09
CA MET A 4 16.45 -8.99 -8.93
C MET A 4 15.87 -7.68 -8.38
N PRO A 5 15.45 -6.73 -9.24
CA PRO A 5 14.78 -5.54 -8.76
C PRO A 5 13.58 -5.92 -7.90
N ASN A 6 13.46 -5.30 -6.72
CA ASN A 6 12.38 -5.53 -5.76
C ASN A 6 11.06 -4.86 -6.19
N TYR A 7 10.79 -4.81 -7.50
CA TYR A 7 9.63 -4.16 -8.09
C TYR A 7 9.25 -4.81 -9.43
N ALA A 8 7.96 -4.76 -9.76
CA ALA A 8 7.44 -5.11 -11.07
C ALA A 8 7.05 -3.83 -11.83
N ARG A 9 7.17 -3.82 -13.16
CA ARG A 9 6.61 -2.70 -13.92
C ARG A 9 5.11 -2.87 -14.03
N VAL A 10 4.38 -1.76 -13.90
CA VAL A 10 2.93 -1.73 -14.10
C VAL A 10 2.54 -2.23 -15.50
N SER A 11 3.38 -1.98 -16.50
CA SER A 11 3.20 -2.46 -17.88
C SER A 11 3.20 -3.98 -18.02
N ASP A 12 3.82 -4.69 -17.08
CA ASP A 12 3.97 -6.15 -17.14
C ASP A 12 2.69 -6.85 -16.65
N LEU A 13 1.75 -6.10 -16.07
CA LEU A 13 0.45 -6.57 -15.59
C LEU A 13 -0.67 -5.76 -16.27
N PRO A 14 -1.33 -6.30 -17.32
CA PRO A 14 -2.31 -5.54 -18.11
C PRO A 14 -3.40 -4.86 -17.29
N ILE A 15 -3.90 -5.53 -16.24
CA ILE A 15 -4.92 -4.95 -15.36
C ILE A 15 -4.39 -3.80 -14.49
N ALA A 16 -3.12 -3.86 -14.08
CA ALA A 16 -2.47 -2.77 -13.35
C ALA A 16 -2.24 -1.58 -14.29
N ALA A 17 -1.81 -1.82 -15.53
CA ALA A 17 -1.67 -0.76 -16.54
C ALA A 17 -2.98 -0.01 -16.78
N GLN A 18 -4.10 -0.72 -16.89
CA GLN A 18 -5.43 -0.10 -17.00
C GLN A 18 -5.80 0.74 -15.76
N LEU A 19 -5.56 0.20 -14.55
CA LEU A 19 -5.79 0.94 -13.31
C LEU A 19 -4.99 2.23 -13.26
N TYR A 20 -3.68 2.17 -13.52
CA TYR A 20 -2.82 3.34 -13.42
C TYR A 20 -3.02 4.33 -14.57
N ALA A 21 -3.57 3.91 -15.71
CA ALA A 21 -4.05 4.85 -16.73
C ALA A 21 -5.22 5.71 -16.20
N GLN A 22 -6.16 5.11 -15.45
CA GLN A 22 -7.27 5.84 -14.82
C GLN A 22 -6.81 6.72 -13.65
N VAL A 23 -5.77 6.31 -12.92
CA VAL A 23 -5.13 7.14 -11.89
C VAL A 23 -4.46 8.36 -12.53
N ALA A 24 -3.67 8.14 -13.60
CA ALA A 24 -2.93 9.19 -14.28
C ALA A 24 -3.82 10.19 -15.02
N SER A 25 -4.96 9.75 -15.54
CA SER A 25 -5.97 10.63 -16.14
C SER A 25 -6.74 11.46 -15.11
N GLY A 26 -6.62 11.13 -13.82
CA GLY A 26 -7.40 11.74 -12.74
C GLY A 26 -8.84 11.23 -12.67
N GLU A 27 -9.21 10.19 -13.43
CA GLU A 27 -10.54 9.57 -13.34
C GLU A 27 -10.75 8.88 -11.99
N LYS A 28 -9.73 8.15 -11.52
CA LYS A 28 -9.78 7.36 -10.28
C LYS A 28 -8.48 7.44 -9.46
N PRO A 29 -7.98 8.63 -9.09
CA PRO A 29 -6.72 8.78 -8.36
C PRO A 29 -6.72 8.02 -7.01
N GLU A 30 -7.88 7.90 -6.38
CA GLU A 30 -8.09 7.24 -5.08
C GLU A 30 -7.92 5.71 -5.14
N LYS A 31 -7.92 5.13 -6.35
CA LYS A 31 -7.68 3.70 -6.59
C LYS A 31 -6.20 3.35 -6.70
N ALA A 32 -5.29 4.31 -6.59
CA ALA A 32 -3.86 4.02 -6.46
C ALA A 32 -3.63 3.04 -5.31
N GLN A 33 -2.76 2.05 -5.51
CA GLN A 33 -2.54 1.00 -4.52
C GLN A 33 -1.48 1.42 -3.49
N VAL A 34 -1.74 1.09 -2.23
CA VAL A 34 -0.78 1.12 -1.14
C VAL A 34 -0.57 -0.29 -0.61
N PHE A 35 0.64 -0.60 -0.17
CA PHE A 35 1.09 -1.95 0.13
C PHE A 35 1.46 -2.08 1.59
N PHE A 36 1.20 -3.25 2.16
CA PHE A 36 1.43 -3.55 3.56
C PHE A 36 2.07 -4.93 3.71
N ASP A 37 2.88 -5.09 4.75
CA ASP A 37 3.29 -6.41 5.24
C ASP A 37 2.05 -7.16 5.74
N ALA A 38 1.87 -8.42 5.31
CA ALA A 38 0.73 -9.24 5.68
C ALA A 38 0.62 -9.52 7.19
N ALA A 39 1.69 -9.31 7.96
CA ALA A 39 1.68 -9.35 9.42
C ALA A 39 0.74 -8.30 10.05
N VAL A 40 0.27 -7.29 9.31
CA VAL A 40 -0.78 -6.36 9.76
C VAL A 40 -2.02 -7.10 10.24
N LEU A 41 -2.30 -8.29 9.69
CA LEU A 41 -3.45 -9.11 10.07
C LEU A 41 -3.27 -9.88 11.38
N ASN A 42 -2.04 -10.03 11.90
CA ASN A 42 -1.76 -10.85 13.10
C ASN A 42 -2.51 -10.31 14.32
N LYS A 43 -2.48 -8.99 14.53
CA LYS A 43 -3.26 -8.29 15.57
C LYS A 43 -4.72 -8.76 15.58
N TYR A 44 -5.35 -8.85 14.41
CA TYR A 44 -6.76 -9.16 14.28
C TYR A 44 -7.07 -10.67 14.39
N ARG A 45 -6.11 -11.53 14.03
CA ARG A 45 -6.20 -12.98 14.29
C ARG A 45 -6.16 -13.27 15.79
N GLU A 46 -5.34 -12.54 16.53
CA GLU A 46 -5.09 -12.77 17.96
C GLU A 46 -6.13 -12.11 18.88
N ALA A 47 -6.59 -10.89 18.55
CA ALA A 47 -7.46 -10.11 19.43
C ALA A 47 -8.86 -10.73 19.67
N GLY A 48 -9.26 -11.71 18.85
CA GLY A 48 -10.64 -12.21 18.81
C GLY A 48 -11.63 -11.17 18.29
N GLY A 49 -12.83 -11.60 17.93
CA GLY A 49 -13.91 -10.71 17.48
C GLY A 49 -13.75 -10.14 16.06
N TYR A 50 -12.72 -10.56 15.32
CA TYR A 50 -12.58 -10.30 13.88
C TYR A 50 -12.76 -11.59 13.09
N ARG A 51 -13.34 -11.47 11.89
CA ARG A 51 -13.40 -12.52 10.88
C ARG A 51 -12.46 -12.14 9.74
N ILE A 52 -11.57 -13.05 9.38
CA ILE A 52 -10.71 -12.90 8.21
C ILE A 52 -11.01 -14.07 7.27
N ILE A 53 -11.37 -13.76 6.03
CA ILE A 53 -11.57 -14.73 4.96
C ILE A 53 -10.70 -14.36 3.76
N ARG A 54 -10.25 -15.35 3.01
CA ARG A 54 -9.45 -15.11 1.80
C ARG A 54 -9.61 -16.21 0.76
N THR A 55 -9.30 -15.83 -0.48
CA THR A 55 -8.93 -16.70 -1.59
C THR A 55 -7.40 -16.71 -1.71
N ASN A 56 -6.88 -17.21 -2.84
CA ASN A 56 -5.44 -17.12 -3.14
C ASN A 56 -4.99 -15.68 -3.40
N THR A 57 -5.84 -14.81 -3.94
CA THR A 57 -5.44 -13.48 -4.43
C THR A 57 -6.15 -12.30 -3.77
N SER A 58 -7.17 -12.57 -2.95
CA SER A 58 -7.96 -11.54 -2.29
C SER A 58 -8.45 -11.99 -0.92
N GLY A 59 -8.75 -11.04 -0.05
CA GLY A 59 -9.36 -11.34 1.23
C GLY A 59 -10.15 -10.17 1.81
N ARG A 60 -10.79 -10.44 2.94
CA ARG A 60 -11.58 -9.49 3.70
C ARG A 60 -11.31 -9.70 5.18
N ILE A 61 -11.07 -8.60 5.88
CA ILE A 61 -11.18 -8.52 7.33
C ILE A 61 -12.49 -7.81 7.69
N SER A 62 -13.21 -8.33 8.67
CA SER A 62 -14.40 -7.68 9.22
C SER A 62 -14.53 -7.86 10.72
N LYS A 63 -15.09 -6.85 11.38
CA LYS A 63 -15.59 -6.93 12.75
C LYS A 63 -17.12 -7.02 12.69
N PRO A 64 -17.78 -8.05 13.25
CA PRO A 64 -19.24 -8.10 13.29
C PRO A 64 -19.83 -6.82 13.89
N GLY A 65 -20.77 -6.18 13.18
CA GLY A 65 -21.35 -4.90 13.58
C GLY A 65 -20.39 -3.69 13.52
N GLY A 66 -19.18 -3.87 12.98
CA GLY A 66 -18.16 -2.84 12.87
C GLY A 66 -17.75 -2.60 11.41
N TRP A 67 -16.46 -2.33 11.21
CA TRP A 67 -15.88 -2.05 9.91
C TRP A 67 -15.49 -3.34 9.18
N SER A 68 -15.30 -3.22 7.87
CA SER A 68 -14.70 -4.25 7.03
C SER A 68 -13.82 -3.63 5.98
N LEU A 69 -12.85 -4.41 5.49
CA LEU A 69 -11.89 -4.00 4.48
C LEU A 69 -11.54 -5.18 3.59
N ASP A 70 -11.69 -4.97 2.29
CA ASP A 70 -11.20 -5.87 1.25
C ASP A 70 -9.75 -5.54 0.91
N PHE A 71 -8.96 -6.56 0.60
CA PHE A 71 -7.56 -6.44 0.23
C PHE A 71 -7.15 -7.45 -0.85
N GLY A 72 -6.18 -7.08 -1.68
CA GLY A 72 -5.47 -8.00 -2.56
C GLY A 72 -4.29 -8.65 -1.84
N ILE A 73 -3.89 -9.83 -2.30
CA ILE A 73 -2.81 -10.66 -1.75
C ILE A 73 -1.77 -10.90 -2.84
N SER A 74 -0.51 -10.64 -2.53
CA SER A 74 0.61 -10.78 -3.45
C SER A 74 1.93 -11.06 -2.71
N GLY A 75 3.03 -11.08 -3.45
CA GLY A 75 4.35 -11.42 -2.93
C GLY A 75 4.56 -12.92 -2.75
N GLU A 76 5.81 -13.31 -2.55
CA GLU A 76 6.15 -14.70 -2.26
C GLU A 76 5.54 -15.10 -0.90
N GLY A 77 4.88 -16.26 -0.85
CA GLY A 77 4.25 -16.76 0.36
C GLY A 77 3.13 -15.87 0.92
N ASP A 78 2.46 -15.07 0.07
CA ASP A 78 1.37 -14.16 0.46
C ASP A 78 1.80 -13.09 1.48
N SER A 79 3.07 -12.67 1.40
CA SER A 79 3.70 -11.74 2.34
C SER A 79 3.23 -10.30 2.21
N ILE A 80 2.54 -9.94 1.12
CA ILE A 80 2.13 -8.56 0.83
C ILE A 80 0.62 -8.48 0.68
N LEU A 81 0.04 -7.47 1.33
CA LEU A 81 -1.33 -7.03 1.09
C LEU A 81 -1.34 -5.69 0.36
N HIS A 82 -2.36 -5.45 -0.44
CA HIS A 82 -2.57 -4.12 -1.01
C HIS A 82 -4.04 -3.72 -1.02
N ILE A 83 -4.27 -2.42 -0.84
CA ILE A 83 -5.59 -1.79 -0.85
C ILE A 83 -5.51 -0.47 -1.64
N PRO A 84 -6.63 0.03 -2.20
CA PRO A 84 -6.65 1.38 -2.74
C PRO A 84 -6.46 2.43 -1.62
N VAL A 85 -5.86 3.57 -1.95
CA VAL A 85 -5.64 4.70 -1.02
C VAL A 85 -6.95 5.11 -0.34
N GLU A 86 -8.06 5.14 -1.08
CA GLU A 86 -9.39 5.46 -0.52
C GLU A 86 -9.75 4.59 0.71
N SER A 87 -9.34 3.31 0.71
CA SER A 87 -9.65 2.38 1.79
C SER A 87 -8.84 2.70 3.04
N LEU A 88 -7.59 3.12 2.87
CA LEU A 88 -6.78 3.62 3.98
C LEU A 88 -7.38 4.88 4.60
N VAL A 89 -7.94 5.76 3.77
CA VAL A 89 -8.54 7.03 4.23
C VAL A 89 -9.91 6.82 4.87
N HIS A 90 -10.76 5.96 4.29
CA HIS A 90 -12.20 5.92 4.59
C HIS A 90 -12.70 4.61 5.20
N ARG A 91 -11.97 3.50 5.09
CA ARG A 91 -12.43 2.18 5.58
C ARG A 91 -11.72 1.74 6.86
N ILE A 92 -10.47 2.14 7.04
CA ILE A 92 -9.71 1.88 8.27
C ILE A 92 -10.13 2.92 9.34
N PRO A 93 -10.68 2.50 10.49
CA PRO A 93 -11.03 3.43 11.56
C PRO A 93 -9.81 4.18 12.08
N GLU A 94 -10.02 5.40 12.59
CA GLU A 94 -8.94 6.25 13.09
C GLU A 94 -8.06 5.55 14.14
N ALA A 95 -8.68 4.83 15.09
CA ALA A 95 -7.99 4.07 16.13
C ALA A 95 -7.09 2.93 15.59
N GLU A 96 -7.31 2.50 14.35
CA GLU A 96 -6.54 1.44 13.69
C GLU A 96 -5.44 2.01 12.77
N LYS A 97 -5.49 3.29 12.39
CA LYS A 97 -4.57 3.86 11.39
C LYS A 97 -3.11 3.73 11.79
N SER A 98 -2.75 4.01 13.04
CA SER A 98 -1.37 3.89 13.52
C SER A 98 -0.83 2.47 13.38
N HIS A 99 -1.67 1.45 13.62
CA HIS A 99 -1.32 0.05 13.43
C HIS A 99 -1.05 -0.25 11.95
N TRP A 100 -1.96 0.15 11.07
CA TRP A 100 -1.78 -0.07 9.63
C TRP A 100 -0.56 0.66 9.07
N LEU A 101 -0.32 1.91 9.47
CA LEU A 101 0.84 2.69 9.04
C LEU A 101 2.17 2.05 9.46
N ALA A 102 2.22 1.36 10.61
CA ALA A 102 3.41 0.65 11.06
C ALA A 102 3.76 -0.57 10.17
N HIS A 103 2.79 -1.08 9.40
CA HIS A 103 2.97 -2.18 8.45
C HIS A 103 3.01 -1.69 6.98
N LEU A 104 2.89 -0.40 6.73
CA LEU A 104 2.96 0.16 5.38
C LEU A 104 4.38 -0.05 4.81
N ILE A 105 4.47 -0.63 3.62
CA ILE A 105 5.74 -0.86 2.93
C ILE A 105 5.83 0.03 1.70
N THR A 106 7.06 0.33 1.29
CA THR A 106 7.35 1.14 0.10
C THR A 106 8.56 0.59 -0.63
N LEU A 107 8.65 0.88 -1.92
CA LEU A 107 9.93 0.81 -2.63
C LEU A 107 10.92 1.80 -2.01
N PRO A 108 12.23 1.64 -2.25
CA PRO A 108 13.22 2.64 -1.85
C PRO A 108 12.81 4.04 -2.35
N VAL A 109 12.74 5.00 -1.44
CA VAL A 109 12.32 6.39 -1.70
C VAL A 109 13.39 7.36 -1.24
N SER A 110 13.52 8.50 -1.92
CA SER A 110 14.40 9.58 -1.48
C SER A 110 13.79 10.34 -0.31
N ALA A 111 14.44 10.28 0.85
CA ALA A 111 14.00 11.00 2.05
C ALA A 111 13.98 12.52 1.84
N ASN A 112 14.96 13.07 1.12
CA ASN A 112 15.02 14.51 0.83
C ASN A 112 13.88 14.93 -0.11
N PHE A 113 13.59 14.15 -1.14
CA PHE A 113 12.43 14.41 -2.00
C PHE A 113 11.11 14.41 -1.22
N LEU A 114 10.89 13.41 -0.35
CA LEU A 114 9.69 13.34 0.48
C LEU A 114 9.58 14.51 1.47
N LYS A 115 10.70 14.96 2.07
CA LYS A 115 10.70 16.16 2.92
C LYS A 115 10.21 17.38 2.16
N GLY A 116 10.69 17.58 0.93
CA GLY A 116 10.30 18.70 0.07
C GLY A 116 8.80 18.71 -0.27
N LEU A 117 8.18 17.53 -0.44
CA LEU A 117 6.73 17.41 -0.65
C LEU A 117 5.92 17.79 0.59
N ILE A 118 6.36 17.39 1.79
CA ILE A 118 5.62 17.60 3.05
C ILE A 118 5.83 19.03 3.56
N ARG A 119 7.06 19.54 3.49
CA ARG A 119 7.46 20.87 3.94
C ARG A 119 8.36 21.51 2.89
N PRO A 120 7.78 22.29 1.97
CA PRO A 120 8.56 23.01 0.96
C PRO A 120 9.61 23.91 1.61
N GLY A 121 10.86 23.82 1.13
CA GLY A 121 11.98 24.59 1.65
C GLY A 121 13.27 24.30 0.87
N CYS A 122 14.30 25.12 1.12
CA CYS A 122 15.63 24.86 0.56
C CYS A 122 16.21 23.60 1.19
N LEU A 123 16.46 22.58 0.39
CA LEU A 123 17.16 21.37 0.78
C LEU A 123 18.52 21.39 0.09
N ASP A 124 19.59 21.36 0.87
CA ASP A 124 20.93 21.16 0.35
C ASP A 124 21.13 19.65 0.06
N ASP A 125 21.20 19.29 -1.22
CA ASP A 125 21.32 17.92 -1.72
C ASP A 125 22.52 17.77 -2.69
N GLY A 126 23.47 18.71 -2.60
CA GLY A 126 24.69 18.73 -3.42
C GLY A 126 24.48 19.23 -4.85
N ASP A 127 25.48 18.94 -5.69
CA ASP A 127 25.54 19.46 -7.07
C ASP A 127 24.52 18.81 -8.01
N ILE A 128 23.94 19.61 -8.90
CA ILE A 128 23.07 19.15 -9.98
C ILE A 128 23.88 18.29 -10.97
N ARG A 129 23.35 17.12 -11.31
CA ARG A 129 23.91 16.21 -12.33
C ARG A 129 22.89 15.93 -13.42
N THR A 130 23.34 15.86 -14.67
CA THR A 130 22.52 15.42 -15.82
C THR A 130 22.56 13.90 -15.96
N TRP A 131 21.47 13.33 -16.48
CA TRP A 131 21.35 11.91 -16.81
C TRP A 131 21.91 11.58 -18.18
#